data_AF-A0A7Z7BAX5-F1
#
_entry.id   AF-A0A7Z7BAX5-F1
#
_cell.length_a   1.000
_cell.length_b   1.000
_cell.length_c   1.000
_cell.angle_alpha   90.00
_cell.angle_beta   90.00
_cell.angle_gamma   90.00
#
_symmetry.space_group_name_H-M   'P 1'
#
loop_
_entity.id
_entity.type
_entity.pdbx_description
1 polymer ?
#
loop_
_entity_poly.entity_id
_entity_poly.type
_entity_poly.pdbx_seq_one_letter_code
_entity_poly.pdbx_strand_id
1 'polypeptide(L)'
;MYHETGNAGLICARRGISRPTLRKWLRRYRDSGKGRLRSQSRRPLNSPDGKVIEADRARILRLRSQHKGARRIQNELRLHEQRELSLATIHKVLNEASVKPLVRPRQPAHPKRYSRPIPEDRAQMDTMKIARGACQYTAIDDCSRFRVLAIYRAETLVIRCFFLIVSSRKCRFRSAVSGLIGTASSSPNRYSDVR
;
A
#
# COMPACT_ATOMS: atom_id res chain seq x y z
N MET A 1 -17.93 49.86 -31.98
CA MET A 1 -18.38 49.06 -33.15
C MET A 1 -19.84 48.60 -33.07
N TYR A 2 -20.26 47.60 -32.29
CA TYR A 2 -21.71 47.24 -32.22
C TYR A 2 -22.57 48.36 -31.61
N HIS A 3 -22.06 49.05 -30.59
CA HIS A 3 -22.73 50.22 -29.98
C HIS A 3 -22.84 51.43 -30.91
N GLU A 4 -21.97 51.54 -31.92
CA GLU A 4 -22.01 52.62 -32.92
C GLU A 4 -22.93 52.26 -34.10
N THR A 5 -22.96 51.00 -34.52
CA THR A 5 -23.63 50.59 -35.76
C THR A 5 -25.05 50.05 -35.55
N GLY A 6 -25.39 49.53 -34.35
CA GLY A 6 -26.69 48.94 -34.03
C GLY A 6 -27.08 47.66 -34.81
N ASN A 7 -26.37 47.36 -35.90
CA ASN A 7 -26.67 46.27 -36.81
C ASN A 7 -25.85 45.01 -36.48
N ALA A 8 -26.50 44.02 -35.85
CA ALA A 8 -25.87 42.76 -35.50
C ALA A 8 -25.43 41.94 -36.71
N GLY A 9 -26.17 42.01 -37.83
CA GLY A 9 -25.87 41.24 -39.04
C GLY A 9 -24.57 41.67 -39.70
N LEU A 10 -24.39 42.98 -39.86
CA LEU A 10 -23.18 43.57 -40.46
C LEU A 10 -21.92 43.26 -39.65
N ILE A 11 -22.01 43.38 -38.31
CA ILE A 11 -20.88 43.07 -37.42
C ILE A 11 -20.53 41.59 -37.43
N CYS A 12 -21.54 40.70 -37.43
CA CYS A 12 -21.33 39.25 -37.50
C CYS A 12 -20.65 38.85 -38.81
N ALA A 13 -21.10 39.38 -39.95
CA ALA A 13 -20.50 39.12 -41.26
C ALA A 13 -19.05 39.64 -41.34
N ARG A 14 -18.80 40.87 -40.89
CA ARG A 14 -17.46 41.49 -40.93
C ARG A 14 -16.45 40.82 -39.99
N ARG A 15 -16.90 40.25 -38.87
CA ARG A 15 -16.03 39.66 -37.83
C ARG A 15 -16.00 38.13 -37.83
N GLY A 16 -16.73 37.47 -38.73
CA GLY A 16 -16.77 36.01 -38.82
C GLY A 16 -17.35 35.33 -37.58
N ILE A 17 -18.27 36.00 -36.87
CA ILE A 17 -18.89 35.47 -35.65
C ILE A 17 -20.37 35.19 -35.87
N SER A 18 -20.86 34.11 -35.26
CA SER A 18 -22.30 33.81 -35.31
C SER A 18 -23.12 34.79 -34.46
N ARG A 19 -24.34 35.10 -34.92
CA ARG A 19 -25.28 35.98 -34.18
C ARG A 19 -25.51 35.53 -32.73
N PRO A 20 -25.66 34.22 -32.41
CA PRO A 20 -25.77 33.76 -31.02
C PRO A 20 -24.53 34.08 -30.17
N THR A 21 -23.33 33.98 -30.74
CA THR A 21 -22.07 34.31 -30.05
C THR A 21 -22.01 35.79 -29.71
N LEU A 22 -22.35 36.67 -30.66
CA LEU A 22 -22.41 38.11 -30.44
C LEU A 22 -23.42 38.46 -29.33
N ARG A 23 -24.63 37.90 -29.37
CA ARG A 23 -25.66 38.12 -28.34
C ARG A 23 -25.20 37.68 -26.95
N LYS A 24 -24.56 36.51 -26.85
CA LYS A 24 -23.99 35.99 -25.59
C LYS A 24 -22.90 36.91 -25.04
N TRP A 25 -22.00 37.38 -25.89
CA TRP A 25 -20.90 38.27 -25.48
C TRP A 25 -21.42 39.64 -25.07
N LEU A 26 -22.41 40.19 -25.78
CA LEU A 26 -23.04 41.45 -25.43
C LEU A 26 -23.74 41.37 -24.07
N ARG A 27 -24.47 40.28 -23.79
CA ARG A 27 -25.09 40.05 -22.47
C ARG A 27 -24.03 40.04 -21.36
N ARG A 28 -22.97 39.23 -21.52
CA ARG A 28 -21.87 39.16 -20.54
C ARG A 28 -21.14 40.48 -20.33
N TYR A 29 -20.97 41.25 -21.41
CA TYR A 29 -20.33 42.56 -21.37
C TYR A 29 -21.19 43.56 -20.59
N ARG A 30 -22.51 43.55 -20.77
CA ARG A 30 -23.44 44.37 -19.99
C ARG A 30 -23.45 44.00 -18.52
N ASP A 31 -23.48 42.70 -18.21
CA ASP A 31 -23.64 42.23 -16.83
C ASP A 31 -22.37 42.40 -15.98
N SER A 32 -21.18 42.38 -16.57
CA SER A 32 -19.92 42.34 -15.79
C SER A 32 -18.68 42.87 -16.51
N GLY A 33 -18.87 43.65 -17.58
CA GLY A 33 -17.78 44.30 -18.31
C GLY A 33 -16.84 43.35 -19.05
N LYS A 34 -15.69 43.90 -19.46
CA LYS A 34 -14.71 43.23 -20.33
C LYS A 34 -14.11 41.97 -19.70
N GLY A 35 -14.00 41.90 -18.36
CA GLY A 35 -13.40 40.78 -17.63
C GLY A 35 -14.12 39.44 -17.82
N ARG A 36 -15.44 39.45 -18.01
CA ARG A 36 -16.25 38.22 -18.19
C ARG A 36 -16.38 37.74 -19.64
N LEU A 37 -15.72 38.41 -20.59
CA LEU A 37 -15.61 37.90 -21.96
C LEU A 37 -14.66 36.70 -22.07
N ARG A 38 -13.85 36.44 -21.03
CA ARG A 38 -13.03 35.22 -20.94
C ARG A 38 -13.91 33.96 -20.89
N SER A 39 -13.34 32.84 -21.31
CA SER A 39 -14.00 31.54 -21.20
C SER A 39 -14.36 31.27 -19.74
N GLN A 40 -15.63 30.97 -19.50
CA GLN A 40 -16.13 30.60 -18.18
C GLN A 40 -16.28 29.10 -18.12
N SER A 41 -15.93 28.51 -16.99
CA SER A 41 -16.21 27.11 -16.73
C SER A 41 -17.71 26.84 -16.92
N ARG A 42 -18.03 25.78 -17.67
CA ARG A 42 -19.40 25.23 -17.77
C ARG A 42 -19.68 24.19 -16.68
N ARG A 43 -18.70 23.92 -15.81
CA ARG A 43 -18.83 22.93 -14.75
C ARG A 43 -19.84 23.43 -13.71
N PRO A 44 -20.84 22.62 -13.33
CA PRO A 44 -21.74 22.97 -12.24
C PRO A 44 -20.92 23.21 -10.95
N LEU A 45 -21.26 24.26 -10.22
CA LEU A 45 -20.60 24.60 -8.95
C LEU A 45 -20.98 23.58 -7.86
N ASN A 46 -22.24 23.14 -7.86
CA ASN A 46 -22.78 22.20 -6.89
C ASN A 46 -23.43 21.02 -7.62
N SER A 47 -23.27 19.82 -7.05
CA SER A 47 -24.02 18.63 -7.45
C SER A 47 -25.14 18.44 -6.44
N PRO A 48 -26.42 18.51 -6.84
CA PRO A 48 -27.56 18.31 -5.93
C PRO A 48 -27.52 16.94 -5.24
N ASP A 49 -27.05 15.90 -5.92
CA ASP A 49 -26.92 14.53 -5.39
C ASP A 49 -25.63 14.33 -4.56
N GLY A 50 -25.40 15.20 -3.59
CA GLY A 50 -24.35 14.99 -2.60
C GLY A 50 -24.66 13.75 -1.77
N LYS A 51 -24.14 12.56 -2.16
CA LYS A 51 -24.27 11.31 -1.40
C LYS A 51 -23.66 11.35 0.02
N VAL A 52 -23.07 12.47 0.42
CA VAL A 52 -22.37 12.62 1.69
C VAL A 52 -23.16 13.60 2.55
N ILE A 53 -23.69 13.10 3.66
CA ILE A 53 -24.36 13.92 4.67
C ILE A 53 -23.29 14.43 5.65
N GLU A 54 -23.56 15.53 6.35
CA GLU A 54 -22.65 16.04 7.39
C GLU A 54 -22.30 15.00 8.47
N ALA A 55 -23.24 14.11 8.78
CA ALA A 55 -23.00 12.95 9.65
C ALA A 55 -21.88 12.04 9.12
N ASP A 56 -21.88 11.75 7.81
CA ASP A 56 -20.85 10.93 7.17
C ASP A 56 -19.49 11.64 7.21
N ARG A 57 -19.46 12.97 6.98
CA ARG A 57 -18.23 13.78 7.07
C ARG A 57 -17.64 13.72 8.48
N ALA A 58 -18.45 14.02 9.49
CA ALA A 58 -18.04 13.97 10.89
C ALA A 58 -17.50 12.59 11.25
N ARG A 59 -18.13 11.54 10.74
CA ARG A 59 -17.71 10.16 10.99
C ARG A 59 -16.40 9.79 10.30
N ILE A 60 -16.22 10.17 9.03
CA ILE A 60 -14.95 10.00 8.30
C ILE A 60 -13.81 10.68 9.07
N LEU A 61 -14.03 11.91 9.54
CA LEU A 61 -13.03 12.66 10.31
C LEU A 61 -12.73 12.03 11.67
N ARG A 62 -13.76 11.51 12.36
CA ARG A 62 -13.58 10.75 13.61
C ARG A 62 -12.79 9.46 13.39
N LEU A 63 -13.07 8.69 12.35
CA LEU A 63 -12.31 7.47 12.05
C LEU A 63 -10.87 7.83 11.65
N ARG A 64 -10.69 8.98 11.00
CA ARG A 64 -9.38 9.49 10.64
C ARG A 64 -8.55 9.92 11.85
N SER A 65 -9.15 10.54 12.87
CA SER A 65 -8.44 10.90 14.11
C SER A 65 -7.98 9.65 14.88
N GLN A 66 -8.62 8.51 14.68
CA GLN A 66 -8.17 7.19 15.15
C GLN A 66 -7.06 6.56 14.28
N HIS A 67 -6.38 7.36 13.46
CA HIS A 67 -5.32 6.92 12.53
C HIS A 67 -5.75 5.84 11.52
N LYS A 68 -7.03 5.78 11.15
CA LYS A 68 -7.49 4.86 10.09
C LYS A 68 -7.20 5.43 8.69
N GLY A 69 -6.70 4.58 7.80
CA GLY A 69 -6.53 4.90 6.38
C GLY A 69 -7.86 4.86 5.63
N ALA A 70 -7.96 5.54 4.49
CA ALA A 70 -9.22 5.68 3.74
C ALA A 70 -9.90 4.35 3.38
N ARG A 71 -9.12 3.31 3.01
CA ARG A 71 -9.67 1.97 2.76
C ARG A 71 -10.25 1.32 4.02
N ARG A 72 -9.62 1.54 5.18
CA ARG A 72 -10.13 1.06 6.46
C ARG A 72 -11.38 1.83 6.88
N ILE A 73 -11.39 3.15 6.70
CA ILE A 73 -12.58 3.99 6.91
C ILE A 73 -13.75 3.48 6.07
N GLN A 74 -13.53 3.20 4.79
CA GLN A 74 -14.56 2.64 3.89
C GLN A 74 -15.17 1.35 4.45
N ASN A 75 -14.33 0.42 4.90
CA ASN A 75 -14.81 -0.84 5.47
C ASN A 75 -15.61 -0.63 6.76
N GLU A 76 -15.18 0.29 7.61
CA GLU A 76 -15.86 0.60 8.89
C GLU A 76 -17.25 1.21 8.64
N LEU A 77 -17.36 2.14 7.70
CA LEU A 77 -18.64 2.73 7.29
C LEU A 77 -19.59 1.66 6.71
N ARG A 78 -19.05 0.74 5.91
CA ARG A 78 -19.84 -0.35 5.33
C ARG A 78 -20.34 -1.33 6.41
N LEU A 79 -19.47 -1.72 7.34
CA LEU A 79 -19.77 -2.74 8.35
C LEU A 79 -20.66 -2.23 9.49
N HIS A 80 -20.42 -1.03 9.98
CA HIS A 80 -21.11 -0.52 11.18
C HIS A 80 -22.28 0.41 10.88
N GLU A 81 -22.29 1.07 9.72
CA GLU A 81 -23.25 2.13 9.41
C GLU A 81 -24.03 1.88 8.13
N GLN A 82 -23.77 0.75 7.44
CA GLN A 82 -24.42 0.37 6.19
C GLN A 82 -24.34 1.48 5.11
N ARG A 83 -23.28 2.29 5.19
CA ARG A 83 -23.02 3.38 4.25
C ARG A 83 -21.97 2.96 3.22
N GLU A 84 -22.38 2.90 1.97
CA GLU A 84 -21.48 2.58 0.86
C GLU A 84 -20.94 3.85 0.19
N LEU A 85 -19.90 4.41 0.80
CA LEU A 85 -19.16 5.53 0.21
C LEU A 85 -18.00 5.02 -0.65
N SER A 86 -17.80 5.67 -1.80
CA SER A 86 -16.65 5.40 -2.65
C SER A 86 -15.36 5.89 -1.99
N LEU A 87 -14.24 5.23 -2.31
CA LEU A 87 -12.93 5.63 -1.81
C LEU A 87 -12.56 7.05 -2.26
N ALA A 88 -12.94 7.43 -3.48
CA ALA A 88 -12.75 8.78 -4.01
C ALA A 88 -13.54 9.83 -3.20
N THR A 89 -14.76 9.49 -2.76
CA THR A 89 -15.58 10.36 -1.91
C THR A 89 -14.91 10.58 -0.55
N ILE A 90 -14.40 9.52 0.07
CA ILE A 90 -13.68 9.59 1.34
C ILE A 90 -12.41 10.45 1.19
N HIS A 91 -11.63 10.23 0.12
CA HIS A 91 -10.46 11.07 -0.18
C HIS A 91 -10.83 12.53 -0.39
N LYS A 92 -11.92 12.81 -1.11
CA LYS A 92 -12.41 14.18 -1.32
C LYS A 92 -12.72 14.84 0.03
N VAL A 93 -13.46 14.18 0.91
CA VAL A 93 -13.77 14.71 2.26
C VAL A 93 -12.51 14.95 3.08
N LEU A 94 -11.55 14.02 3.06
CA LEU A 94 -10.28 14.18 3.78
C LEU A 94 -9.42 15.33 3.23
N ASN A 95 -9.43 15.53 1.91
CA ASN A 95 -8.72 16.62 1.23
C ASN A 95 -9.39 17.97 1.52
N GLU A 96 -10.72 18.05 1.47
CA GLU A 96 -11.49 19.26 1.83
C GLU A 96 -11.20 19.67 3.28
N ALA A 97 -11.09 18.70 4.19
CA ALA A 97 -10.73 18.94 5.59
C ALA A 97 -9.22 19.15 5.84
N SER A 98 -8.39 19.22 4.79
CA SER A 98 -6.94 19.46 4.87
C SER A 98 -6.19 18.50 5.82
N VAL A 99 -6.64 17.23 5.92
CA VAL A 99 -6.03 16.26 6.83
C VAL A 99 -4.72 15.72 6.25
N LYS A 100 -3.65 15.72 7.06
CA LYS A 100 -2.34 15.20 6.66
C LYS A 100 -2.43 13.71 6.25
N PRO A 101 -1.71 13.27 5.20
CA PRO A 101 -1.58 11.86 4.86
C PRO A 101 -1.04 11.04 6.05
N LEU A 102 -1.44 9.76 6.16
CA LEU A 102 -0.87 8.89 7.18
C LEU A 102 0.51 8.47 6.70
N VAL A 103 1.53 8.77 7.50
CA VAL A 103 2.87 8.27 7.28
C VAL A 103 2.91 6.84 7.79
N ARG A 104 3.24 5.89 6.90
CA ARG A 104 3.53 4.53 7.33
C ARG A 104 4.94 4.52 7.94
N PRO A 105 5.13 4.01 9.16
CA PRO A 105 6.48 3.87 9.69
C PRO A 105 7.29 2.98 8.74
N ARG A 106 8.55 3.35 8.54
CA ARG A 106 9.49 2.52 7.77
C ARG A 106 9.61 1.18 8.49
N GLN A 107 9.32 0.09 7.78
CA GLN A 107 9.60 -1.23 8.31
C GLN A 107 11.11 -1.38 8.47
N PRO A 108 11.60 -1.86 9.63
CA PRO A 108 13.02 -2.13 9.78
C PRO A 108 13.48 -3.10 8.70
N ALA A 109 14.72 -2.94 8.24
CA ALA A 109 15.29 -3.90 7.31
C ALA A 109 15.24 -5.30 7.93
N HIS A 110 14.90 -6.30 7.13
CA HIS A 110 14.94 -7.67 7.60
C HIS A 110 16.38 -8.01 8.03
N PRO A 111 16.58 -8.57 9.23
CA PRO A 111 17.92 -8.94 9.67
C PRO A 111 18.51 -9.95 8.71
N LYS A 112 19.79 -9.79 8.36
CA LYS A 112 20.53 -10.79 7.60
C LYS A 112 20.56 -12.07 8.42
N ARG A 113 19.86 -13.10 7.94
CA ARG A 113 19.81 -14.40 8.62
C ARG A 113 21.09 -15.17 8.33
N TYR A 114 21.62 -15.85 9.34
CA TYR A 114 22.58 -16.92 9.10
C TYR A 114 21.86 -18.03 8.34
N SER A 115 22.34 -18.31 7.12
CA SER A 115 21.81 -19.36 6.24
C SER A 115 22.99 -19.99 5.53
N ARG A 116 23.00 -21.32 5.50
CA ARG A 116 23.87 -22.10 4.62
C ARG A 116 23.13 -22.41 3.31
N PRO A 117 23.86 -22.65 2.21
CA PRO A 117 23.26 -22.95 0.92
C PRO A 117 22.70 -24.38 0.83
N ILE A 118 23.24 -25.31 1.62
CA ILE A 118 22.87 -26.71 1.61
C ILE A 118 22.17 -27.02 2.94
N PRO A 119 21.01 -27.73 2.93
CA PRO A 119 20.41 -28.27 4.14
C PRO A 119 21.38 -29.18 4.90
N GLU A 120 21.21 -29.27 6.22
CA GLU A 120 22.01 -30.14 7.10
C GLU A 120 23.46 -29.68 7.34
N ASP A 121 23.99 -28.73 6.55
CA ASP A 121 25.32 -28.11 6.79
C ASP A 121 25.44 -27.47 8.17
N ARG A 122 24.32 -26.91 8.67
CA ARG A 122 24.25 -26.24 9.96
C ARG A 122 22.83 -26.28 10.49
N ALA A 123 22.71 -26.84 11.69
CA ALA A 123 21.51 -26.74 12.50
C ALA A 123 21.81 -25.99 13.79
N GLN A 124 20.90 -25.09 14.18
CA GLN A 124 20.93 -24.46 15.49
C GLN A 124 20.10 -25.31 16.45
N MET A 125 20.73 -25.77 17.53
CA MET A 125 20.06 -26.48 18.61
C MET A 125 19.95 -25.57 19.84
N ASP A 126 18.73 -25.42 20.33
CA ASP A 126 18.42 -24.64 21.53
C ASP A 126 17.62 -25.48 22.53
N THR A 127 17.74 -25.12 23.81
CA THR A 127 17.07 -25.80 24.92
C THR A 127 16.44 -24.78 25.84
N MET A 128 15.14 -24.95 26.11
CA MET A 128 14.35 -24.05 26.94
C MET A 128 13.59 -24.83 28.01
N LYS A 129 13.73 -24.44 29.28
CA LYS A 129 12.89 -24.95 30.37
C LYS A 129 11.48 -24.39 30.23
N ILE A 130 10.49 -25.27 30.09
CA ILE A 130 9.08 -24.88 29.95
C ILE A 130 8.28 -25.12 31.23
N ALA A 131 8.69 -26.09 32.06
CA ALA A 131 8.11 -26.36 33.36
C ALA A 131 9.10 -27.14 34.24
N ARG A 132 8.76 -27.34 35.53
CA ARG A 132 9.54 -28.21 36.42
C ARG A 132 9.58 -29.62 35.83
N GLY A 133 10.78 -30.14 35.57
CA GLY A 133 10.96 -31.46 34.98
C GLY A 133 10.54 -31.56 33.51
N ALA A 134 10.50 -30.45 32.77
CA ALA A 134 10.21 -30.43 31.33
C ALA A 134 11.04 -29.35 30.61
N CYS A 135 11.89 -29.81 29.69
CA CYS A 135 12.80 -29.00 28.91
C CYS A 135 12.54 -29.27 27.43
N GLN A 136 12.20 -28.22 26.68
CA GLN A 136 12.00 -28.27 25.25
C GLN A 136 13.35 -28.19 24.54
N TYR A 137 13.62 -29.17 23.68
CA TYR A 137 14.75 -29.17 22.80
C TYR A 137 14.27 -28.90 21.38
N THR A 138 14.90 -27.93 20.73
CA THR A 138 14.56 -27.50 19.39
C THR A 138 15.82 -27.51 18.54
N ALA A 139 15.80 -28.23 17.42
CA ALA A 139 16.82 -28.14 16.39
C ALA A 139 16.18 -27.53 15.14
N ILE A 140 16.79 -26.49 14.56
CA ILE A 140 16.33 -25.83 13.35
C ILE A 140 17.46 -25.84 12.33
N ASP A 141 17.18 -26.35 11.14
CA ASP A 141 18.10 -26.27 10.00
C ASP A 141 18.17 -24.85 9.44
N ASP A 142 19.37 -24.34 9.18
CA ASP A 142 19.57 -22.96 8.74
C ASP A 142 19.11 -22.69 7.30
N CYS A 143 19.15 -23.70 6.43
CA CYS A 143 18.77 -23.58 5.02
C CYS A 143 17.25 -23.77 4.85
N SER A 144 16.75 -24.95 5.18
CA SER A 144 15.36 -25.38 4.97
C SER A 144 14.38 -24.85 6.02
N ARG A 145 14.88 -24.38 7.18
CA ARG A 145 14.06 -24.04 8.35
C ARG A 145 13.23 -25.22 8.87
N PHE A 146 13.60 -26.44 8.50
CA PHE A 146 13.04 -27.65 9.08
C PHE A 146 13.35 -27.70 10.57
N ARG A 147 12.33 -28.03 11.37
CA ARG A 147 12.42 -27.97 12.84
C ARG A 147 12.07 -29.32 13.44
N VAL A 148 12.96 -29.82 14.28
CA VAL A 148 12.73 -30.97 15.14
C VAL A 148 12.53 -30.48 16.57
N LEU A 149 11.48 -30.97 17.22
CA LEU A 149 11.11 -30.57 18.57
C LEU A 149 10.90 -31.81 19.43
N ALA A 150 11.38 -31.77 20.66
CA ALA A 150 11.15 -32.81 21.66
C ALA A 150 11.11 -32.21 23.06
N ILE A 151 10.45 -32.89 23.99
CA ILE A 151 10.43 -32.51 25.41
C ILE A 151 11.09 -33.63 26.20
N TYR A 152 12.03 -33.27 27.06
CA TYR A 152 12.71 -34.20 27.96
C TYR A 152 12.63 -33.71 29.40
N ARG A 153 12.88 -34.61 30.36
CA ARG A 153 12.71 -34.29 31.78
C ARG A 153 13.79 -33.38 32.36
N ALA A 154 14.96 -33.32 31.74
CA ALA A 154 16.11 -32.59 32.27
C ALA A 154 17.04 -32.06 31.16
N GLU A 155 17.91 -31.13 31.54
CA GLU A 155 18.99 -30.59 30.71
C GLU A 155 20.30 -31.26 31.07
N THR A 156 20.52 -32.45 30.51
CA THR A 156 21.78 -33.19 30.68
C THR A 156 22.49 -33.34 29.35
N LEU A 157 23.83 -33.48 29.38
CA LEU A 157 24.64 -33.70 28.19
C LEU A 157 24.21 -34.97 27.44
N VAL A 158 23.82 -36.02 28.16
CA VAL A 158 23.34 -37.28 27.58
C VAL A 158 22.07 -37.06 26.74
N ILE A 159 21.09 -36.34 27.30
CA ILE A 159 19.83 -36.02 26.60
C ILE A 159 20.12 -35.12 25.39
N ARG A 160 21.04 -34.16 25.52
CA ARG A 160 21.43 -33.26 24.44
C ARG A 160 22.09 -34.00 23.28
N CYS A 161 23.02 -34.91 23.57
CA CYS A 161 23.63 -35.79 22.57
C CYS A 161 22.58 -36.72 21.93
N PHE A 162 21.69 -37.31 22.73
CA PHE A 162 20.62 -38.15 22.22
C PHE A 162 19.69 -37.39 21.27
N PHE A 163 19.26 -36.18 21.66
CA PHE A 163 18.44 -35.33 20.82
C PHE A 163 19.15 -34.93 19.53
N LEU A 164 20.45 -34.64 19.58
CA LEU A 164 21.26 -34.36 18.39
C LEU A 164 21.28 -35.55 17.41
N ILE A 165 21.41 -36.78 17.91
CA ILE A 165 21.36 -37.98 17.08
C ILE A 165 19.97 -38.14 16.45
N VAL A 166 18.91 -37.94 17.23
CA VAL A 166 17.52 -38.03 16.76
C VAL A 166 17.22 -36.94 15.73
N SER A 167 17.68 -35.71 15.97
CA SER A 167 17.46 -34.60 15.05
C SER A 167 18.20 -34.82 13.74
N SER A 168 19.47 -35.25 13.75
CA SER A 168 20.21 -35.59 12.52
C SER A 168 19.52 -36.69 11.70
N ARG A 169 18.92 -37.69 12.35
CA ARG A 169 18.16 -38.74 11.64
C ARG A 169 16.86 -38.21 11.02
N LYS A 170 16.18 -37.29 11.70
CA LYS A 170 14.92 -36.68 11.23
C LYS A 170 15.14 -35.58 10.20
N CYS A 171 16.23 -34.83 10.34
CA CYS A 171 16.63 -33.75 9.44
C CYS A 171 17.26 -34.29 8.16
N ARG A 172 17.57 -35.59 8.07
CA ARG A 172 18.03 -36.24 6.84
C ARG A 172 16.92 -36.13 5.79
N PHE A 173 16.88 -35.02 5.07
CA PHE A 173 16.11 -34.88 3.86
C PHE A 173 16.69 -35.94 2.94
N ARG A 174 15.98 -37.06 2.77
CA ARG A 174 16.37 -38.09 1.80
C ARG A 174 16.77 -37.36 0.52
N SER A 175 18.04 -37.45 0.17
CA SER A 175 18.60 -37.03 -1.10
C SER A 175 17.80 -37.69 -2.21
N ALA A 176 16.74 -37.03 -2.63
CA ALA A 176 15.96 -37.33 -3.81
C ALA A 176 16.24 -36.23 -4.84
N VAL A 177 17.53 -35.96 -5.07
CA VAL A 177 18.01 -35.24 -6.27
C VAL A 177 19.34 -35.87 -6.69
N SER A 178 19.31 -37.16 -7.01
CA SER A 178 20.23 -37.73 -7.98
C SER A 178 19.57 -37.59 -9.34
N GLY A 179 20.01 -36.60 -10.13
CA GLY A 179 19.60 -36.44 -11.52
C GLY A 179 19.26 -35.00 -11.90
N LEU A 180 20.28 -34.23 -12.29
CA LEU A 180 20.44 -33.79 -13.67
C LEU A 180 21.71 -32.96 -13.77
N ILE A 181 22.65 -33.51 -14.52
CA ILE A 181 23.83 -32.87 -15.07
C ILE A 181 23.34 -31.64 -15.87
N GLY A 182 23.87 -30.46 -15.55
CA GLY A 182 23.63 -29.22 -16.26
C GLY A 182 24.87 -28.36 -16.16
N THR A 183 25.66 -28.40 -17.23
CA THR A 183 26.98 -27.82 -17.46
C THR A 183 27.21 -26.41 -16.89
N ALA A 184 28.37 -26.26 -16.27
CA ALA A 184 29.00 -24.99 -15.98
C ALA A 184 29.25 -24.18 -17.27
N SER A 185 28.92 -22.89 -17.23
CA SER A 185 29.63 -21.88 -18.02
C SER A 185 29.92 -20.69 -17.12
N SER A 186 31.21 -20.44 -16.99
CA SER A 186 31.90 -19.42 -16.23
C SER A 186 31.53 -17.98 -16.61
N SER A 187 31.58 -17.07 -15.64
CA SER A 187 32.33 -15.81 -15.76
C SER A 187 32.58 -15.20 -14.38
N PRO A 188 33.83 -14.80 -14.06
CA PRO A 188 34.18 -14.24 -12.76
C PRO A 188 33.93 -12.73 -12.79
N ASN A 189 33.26 -12.18 -11.78
CA ASN A 189 33.35 -10.74 -11.54
C ASN A 189 34.12 -10.45 -10.26
N ARG A 190 35.16 -9.64 -10.46
CA ARG A 190 36.26 -9.34 -9.57
C ARG A 190 35.76 -8.47 -8.44
N TYR A 191 36.19 -8.80 -7.24
CA TYR A 191 36.30 -7.85 -6.14
C TYR A 191 37.32 -6.79 -6.58
N SER A 192 36.87 -5.57 -6.81
CA SER A 192 37.74 -4.39 -6.89
C SER A 192 37.56 -3.61 -5.60
N ASP A 193 38.64 -3.58 -4.82
CA ASP A 193 38.93 -2.56 -3.83
C ASP A 193 38.54 -1.16 -4.32
N VAL A 194 37.80 -0.42 -3.50
CA VAL A 194 37.92 1.04 -3.44
C VAL A 194 37.68 1.51 -2.00
N ARG A 195 38.77 1.96 -1.38
CA ARG A 195 38.98 2.97 -0.33
C ARG A 195 37.78 3.42 0.52
#